data_AF-A0A017HNX2-F1
#
_entry.id   AF-A0A017HNX2-F1
#
_cell.length_a   1.000
_cell.length_b   1.000
_cell.length_c   1.000
_cell.angle_alpha   90.00
_cell.angle_beta   90.00
_cell.angle_gamma   90.00
#
_symmetry.space_group_name_H-M   'P 1'
#
loop_
_entity.id
_entity.type
_entity.pdbx_description
1 polymer ?
#
loop_
_entity_poly.entity_id
_entity_poly.type
_entity_poly.pdbx_seq_one_letter_code
_entity_poly.pdbx_strand_id
1 'polypeptide(L)'
;MDEVFRDMTATLSEARHAVEQELAGMARAPDRSRLARLGQSVGELSFGADALLVRMLERDADDALVNAAETLVDFFRDTDEQIAAQLDAGPG
;
A
#
# COMPACT_ATOMS: atom_id res chain seq x y z
N MET A 1 17.09 10.04 -13.01
CA MET A 1 15.87 9.23 -13.17
C MET A 1 15.60 8.49 -11.87
N ASP A 2 16.61 7.80 -11.32
CA ASP A 2 16.53 7.10 -10.02
C ASP A 2 16.17 7.97 -8.82
N GLU A 3 16.53 9.26 -8.81
CA GLU A 3 16.14 10.18 -7.73
C GLU A 3 14.62 10.36 -7.65
N VAL A 4 13.94 10.45 -8.80
CA VAL A 4 12.47 10.53 -8.83
C VAL A 4 11.85 9.23 -8.34
N PHE A 5 12.38 8.08 -8.75
CA PHE A 5 11.90 6.79 -8.27
C PHE A 5 12.14 6.64 -6.77
N ARG A 6 13.29 7.08 -6.25
CA ARG A 6 13.61 7.07 -4.82
C ARG A 6 12.63 7.91 -4.02
N ASP A 7 12.31 9.13 -4.48
CA ASP A 7 11.34 10.01 -3.82
C ASP A 7 9.94 9.40 -3.81
N MET A 8 9.53 8.77 -4.92
CA MET A 8 8.24 8.09 -5.01
C MET A 8 8.18 6.86 -4.09
N THR A 9 9.23 6.03 -4.07
CA THR A 9 9.35 4.88 -3.16
C THR A 9 9.37 5.31 -1.70
N ALA A 10 10.03 6.42 -1.37
CA ALA A 10 10.04 6.99 -0.02
C ALA A 10 8.63 7.45 0.39
N THR A 11 7.92 8.16 -0.49
CA THR A 11 6.53 8.59 -0.26
C THR A 11 5.60 7.41 -0.01
N LEU A 12 5.72 6.34 -0.80
CA LEU A 12 4.94 5.11 -0.61
C LEU A 12 5.32 4.38 0.68
N SER A 13 6.59 4.42 1.09
CA SER A 13 7.04 3.85 2.37
C SER A 13 6.45 4.60 3.57
N GLU A 14 6.37 5.93 3.50
CA GLU A 14 5.66 6.73 4.51
C GLU A 14 4.17 6.41 4.54
N ALA A 15 3.53 6.27 3.38
CA ALA A 15 2.14 5.87 3.29
C ALA A 15 1.89 4.47 3.89
N ARG A 16 2.78 3.51 3.64
CA ARG A 16 2.76 2.20 4.29
C ARG A 16 2.76 2.34 5.81
N HIS A 17 3.66 3.13 6.38
CA HIS A 17 3.72 3.33 7.82
C HIS A 17 2.44 3.94 8.40
N ALA A 18 1.81 4.87 7.67
CA ALA A 18 0.53 5.44 8.07
C ALA A 18 -0.60 4.37 8.05
N VAL A 19 -0.62 3.52 7.03
CA VAL A 19 -1.58 2.39 6.94
C VAL A 19 -1.37 1.40 8.10
N GLU A 20 -0.13 1.02 8.39
CA GLU A 20 0.20 0.14 9.53
C GLU A 20 -0.30 0.72 10.86
N GLN A 21 -0.13 2.02 11.08
CA GLN A 21 -0.62 2.71 12.28
C GLN A 21 -2.15 2.74 12.36
N GLU A 22 -2.83 3.01 11.24
CA GLU A 22 -4.30 3.01 11.18
C GLU A 22 -4.88 1.62 11.46
N LEU A 23 -4.29 0.56 10.88
CA LEU A 23 -4.68 -0.83 11.14
C LEU A 23 -4.49 -1.21 12.61
N ALA A 24 -3.35 -0.85 13.21
CA ALA A 24 -3.09 -1.09 14.64
C ALA A 24 -4.08 -0.34 15.53
N GLY A 25 -4.50 0.87 15.13
CA GLY A 25 -5.55 1.64 15.78
C GLY A 25 -6.92 0.95 15.71
N MET A 26 -7.26 0.37 14.55
CA MET A 26 -8.54 -0.32 14.34
C MET A 26 -8.61 -1.67 15.06
N ALA A 27 -7.50 -2.38 15.24
CA ALA A 27 -7.47 -3.59 16.07
C ALA A 27 -7.95 -3.34 17.51
N ARG A 28 -7.80 -2.11 18.03
CA ARG A 28 -8.26 -1.71 19.36
C ARG A 28 -9.71 -1.23 19.37
N ALA A 29 -10.19 -0.66 18.27
CA ALA A 29 -11.52 -0.09 18.11
C ALA A 29 -12.01 -0.29 16.67
N PRO A 30 -12.60 -1.46 16.35
CA PRO A 30 -13.00 -1.78 14.99
C PRO A 30 -14.19 -0.92 14.57
N ASP A 31 -14.04 -0.20 13.46
CA ASP A 31 -15.09 0.62 12.83
C ASP A 31 -15.12 0.31 11.34
N ARG A 32 -16.26 -0.20 10.85
CA ARG A 32 -16.45 -0.59 9.45
C ARG A 32 -16.32 0.57 8.47
N SER A 33 -16.80 1.76 8.83
CA SER A 33 -16.72 2.95 7.97
C SER A 33 -15.29 3.47 7.87
N ARG A 34 -14.53 3.35 8.96
CA ARG A 34 -13.10 3.69 8.97
C ARG A 34 -12.29 2.67 8.18
N LEU A 35 -12.59 1.38 8.34
CA LEU A 35 -11.98 0.29 7.60
C LEU A 35 -12.25 0.41 6.08
N ALA A 36 -13.47 0.75 5.68
CA ALA A 36 -13.82 0.95 4.27
C ALA A 36 -13.07 2.14 3.65
N ARG A 37 -12.91 3.25 4.39
CA ARG A 37 -12.09 4.39 3.94
C ARG A 37 -10.62 4.03 3.81
N LEU A 38 -10.08 3.27 4.77
CA LEU A 38 -8.71 2.78 4.69
C LEU A 38 -8.54 1.85 3.49
N GLY A 39 -9.49 0.93 3.24
CA GLY A 39 -9.46 0.06 2.07
C GLY A 39 -9.39 0.84 0.76
N GLN A 40 -10.20 1.90 0.61
CA GLN A 40 -10.12 2.77 -0.56
C GLN A 40 -8.71 3.41 -0.71
N SER A 41 -8.16 3.98 0.38
CA SER A 41 -6.81 4.56 0.34
C SER A 41 -5.74 3.52 0.02
N VAL A 42 -5.83 2.33 0.58
CA VAL A 42 -4.89 1.23 0.32
C VAL A 42 -4.97 0.76 -1.12
N GLY A 43 -6.17 0.63 -1.69
CA GLY A 43 -6.35 0.30 -3.12
C GLY A 43 -5.74 1.34 -4.05
N GLU A 44 -5.90 2.64 -3.76
CA GLU A 44 -5.26 3.72 -4.51
C GLU A 44 -3.72 3.66 -4.41
N LEU A 45 -3.19 3.38 -3.22
CA LEU A 45 -1.74 3.21 -2.98
C LEU A 45 -1.19 1.95 -3.68
N SER A 46 -1.93 0.84 -3.66
CA SER A 46 -1.58 -0.40 -4.34
C SER A 46 -1.43 -0.17 -5.85
N PHE A 47 -2.42 0.50 -6.47
CA PHE A 47 -2.35 0.89 -7.87
C PHE A 47 -1.16 1.82 -8.17
N GLY A 48 -0.90 2.79 -7.29
CA GLY A 48 0.24 3.70 -7.42
C GLY A 48 1.60 2.99 -7.33
N ALA A 49 1.73 2.03 -6.41
CA ALA A 49 2.92 1.21 -6.25
C ALA A 49 3.18 0.30 -7.46
N ASP A 50 2.12 -0.32 -8.00
CA ASP A 50 2.22 -1.16 -9.20
C ASP A 50 2.64 -0.33 -10.43
N ALA A 51 2.01 0.82 -10.63
CA ALA A 51 2.38 1.75 -11.70
C ALA A 51 3.82 2.27 -11.57
N LEU A 52 4.30 2.48 -10.34
CA LEU A 52 5.69 2.86 -10.08
C LEU A 52 6.64 1.71 -10.46
N LEU A 53 6.37 0.49 -9.98
CA LEU A 53 7.18 -0.69 -10.27
C LEU A 53 7.29 -0.94 -11.77
N VAL A 54 6.18 -0.90 -12.51
CA VAL A 54 6.18 -1.05 -13.98
C VAL A 54 7.10 -0.02 -14.63
N ARG A 55 7.00 1.26 -14.23
CA ARG A 55 7.87 2.31 -14.77
C ARG A 55 9.34 2.11 -14.43
N MET A 56 9.65 1.55 -13.27
CA MET A 56 11.01 1.25 -12.85
C MET A 56 11.61 0.12 -13.70
N LEU A 57 10.84 -0.93 -13.95
CA LEU A 57 11.21 -2.04 -14.84
C LEU A 57 11.38 -1.58 -16.29
N GLU A 58 10.49 -0.74 -16.81
CA GLU A 58 10.58 -0.18 -18.17
C GLU A 58 11.80 0.74 -18.39
N ARG A 59 12.39 1.24 -17.30
CA ARG A 59 13.47 2.23 -17.31
C ARG A 59 14.80 1.67 -16.82
N ASP A 60 14.88 0.36 -16.60
CA ASP A 60 16.06 -0.31 -16.04
C ASP A 60 16.56 0.42 -14.77
N ALA A 61 15.63 0.75 -13.87
CA ALA A 61 15.96 1.38 -12.60
C ALA A 61 16.81 0.45 -11.73
N ASP A 62 17.51 1.04 -10.75
CA ASP A 62 18.33 0.31 -9.79
C ASP A 62 17.57 -0.85 -9.10
N ASP A 63 18.18 -2.04 -9.08
CA ASP A 63 17.58 -3.26 -8.54
C ASP A 63 17.12 -3.12 -7.08
N ALA A 64 17.84 -2.33 -6.27
CA ALA A 64 17.45 -2.12 -4.87
C ALA A 64 16.19 -1.27 -4.77
N LEU A 65 16.01 -0.30 -5.67
CA LEU A 65 14.79 0.50 -5.76
C LEU A 65 13.62 -0.35 -6.29
N VAL A 66 13.86 -1.21 -7.28
CA VAL A 66 12.84 -2.15 -7.81
C VAL A 66 12.35 -3.08 -6.71
N ASN A 67 13.26 -3.73 -5.99
CA ASN A 67 12.93 -4.63 -4.87
C ASN A 67 12.16 -3.91 -3.75
N ALA A 68 12.51 -2.65 -3.46
CA ALA A 68 11.76 -1.84 -2.50
C ALA A 68 10.34 -1.54 -2.98
N ALA A 69 10.15 -1.24 -4.27
CA ALA A 69 8.83 -1.05 -4.86
C ALA A 69 8.00 -2.35 -4.88
N GLU A 70 8.61 -3.49 -5.21
CA GLU A 70 7.96 -4.82 -5.13
C GLU A 70 7.45 -5.11 -3.71
N THR A 71 8.29 -4.87 -2.70
CA THR A 71 7.90 -5.04 -1.29
C THR A 71 6.71 -4.16 -0.91
N LEU A 72 6.60 -2.95 -1.47
CA LEU A 72 5.47 -2.05 -1.22
C LEU A 72 4.21 -2.52 -1.95
N VAL A 73 4.33 -2.99 -3.19
CA VAL A 73 3.23 -3.58 -3.97
C VAL A 73 2.62 -4.76 -3.22
N ASP A 74 3.45 -5.72 -2.79
CA ASP A 74 3.01 -6.89 -2.04
C ASP A 74 2.31 -6.49 -0.74
N PHE A 75 2.90 -5.56 0.03
CA PHE A 75 2.29 -5.06 1.25
C PHE A 75 0.90 -4.46 1.03
N PHE A 76 0.75 -3.55 0.05
CA PHE A 76 -0.53 -2.89 -0.18
C PHE A 76 -1.58 -3.85 -0.73
N ARG A 77 -1.18 -4.79 -1.59
CA ARG A 77 -2.07 -5.82 -2.11
C ARG A 77 -2.58 -6.75 -1.00
N ASP A 78 -1.68 -7.28 -0.18
CA ASP A 78 -2.04 -8.13 0.95
C ASP A 78 -2.95 -7.38 1.94
N THR A 79 -2.69 -6.09 2.14
CA THR A 79 -3.49 -5.25 3.02
C THR A 79 -4.89 -4.98 2.45
N ASP A 80 -5.01 -4.71 1.15
CA ASP A 80 -6.29 -4.53 0.48
C ASP A 80 -7.15 -5.79 0.58
N GLU A 81 -6.57 -6.95 0.29
CA GLU A 81 -7.23 -8.26 0.40
C GLU A 81 -7.70 -8.53 1.85
N GLN A 82 -6.87 -8.22 2.85
CA GLN A 82 -7.23 -8.35 4.26
C GLN A 82 -8.35 -7.40 4.69
N ILE A 83 -8.35 -6.16 4.21
CA ILE A 83 -9.39 -5.18 4.51
C ILE A 83 -10.71 -5.61 3.86
N ALA A 84 -10.69 -6.02 2.59
CA ALA A 84 -11.85 -6.52 1.88
C ALA A 84 -12.47 -7.73 2.61
N ALA A 85 -11.65 -8.71 3.02
CA ALA A 85 -12.10 -9.86 3.78
C ALA A 85 -12.76 -9.48 5.12
N GLN A 86 -12.20 -8.50 5.85
CA GLN A 86 -12.80 -8.01 7.10
C GLN A 86 -14.12 -7.27 6.88
N LEU A 87 -14.25 -6.52 5.79
CA LEU A 87 -15.51 -5.88 5.40
C LEU A 87 -16.57 -6.93 5.04
N ASP A 88 -16.21 -7.97 4.28
CA ASP A 88 -17.14 -9.04 3.92
C ASP A 88 -17.56 -9.92 5.11
N ALA A 89 -16.67 -10.09 6.10
CA ALA A 89 -16.93 -10.90 7.29
C ALA A 89 -17.81 -10.23 8.37
N GLY A 90 -18.13 -8.93 8.24
CA GLY A 90 -18.92 -8.21 9.25
C GLY A 90 -20.41 -8.61 9.26
N PRO A 91 -21.07 -8.69 10.44
CA PRO A 91 -22.48 -9.06 10.53
C PRO A 91 -23.35 -7.98 9.89
N GLY A 92 -24.06 -8.34 8.82
CA GLY A 92 -25.25 -7.62 8.37
C GLY A 92 -26.40 -7.78 9.36
#